data_AF-A0A0G0ZR82-F1
#
_entry.id   AF-A0A0G0ZR82-F1
#
_cell.length_a   1.000
_cell.length_b   1.000
_cell.length_c   1.000
_cell.angle_alpha   90.00
_cell.angle_beta   90.00
_cell.angle_gamma   90.00
#
_symmetry.space_group_name_H-M   'P 1'
#
loop_
_entity.id
_entity.type
_entity.pdbx_description
1 polymer ?
#
loop_
_entity_poly.entity_id
_entity_poly.type
_entity_poly.pdbx_seq_one_letter_code
_entity_poly.pdbx_strand_id
1 'polypeptide(L)' 'MSQAQYLKMLEKEIQKINKKIDLKIIQGEKYMKEAREHKLLLKKVRYHTRKGFMNRFVSLFFRKDILKGNSSSFA' A
#
# COMPACT_ATOMS: atom_id res chain seq x y z
N MET A 1 0.13 -19.50 11.37
CA MET A 1 -0.11 -18.26 10.59
C MET A 1 -1.14 -18.55 9.51
N SER A 2 -2.29 -17.90 9.53
CA SER A 2 -3.29 -18.02 8.45
C SER A 2 -2.89 -17.17 7.23
N GLN A 3 -3.26 -17.59 6.02
CA GLN A 3 -3.05 -16.83 4.77
C GLN A 3 -3.57 -15.39 4.88
N ALA A 4 -4.68 -15.19 5.60
CA ALA A 4 -5.22 -13.86 5.87
C ALA A 4 -4.30 -12.99 6.76
N GLN A 5 -3.63 -13.60 7.74
CA GLN A 5 -2.67 -12.89 8.60
C GLN A 5 -1.42 -12.51 7.83
N TYR A 6 -0.92 -13.40 6.97
CA TYR A 6 0.21 -13.13 6.08
C TYR A 6 -0.07 -11.95 5.14
N LEU A 7 -1.26 -11.92 4.53
CA LEU A 7 -1.67 -10.81 3.67
C LEU A 7 -1.78 -9.49 4.44
N LYS A 8 -2.34 -9.50 5.66
CA LYS A 8 -2.39 -8.31 6.54
C LYS A 8 -1.00 -7.80 6.92
N MET A 9 -0.03 -8.69 7.13
CA MET A 9 1.36 -8.29 7.40
C MET A 9 2.00 -7.63 6.17
N LEU A 10 1.83 -8.22 4.99
CA LEU A 10 2.31 -7.63 3.73
C LEU A 10 1.66 -6.26 3.45
N GLU A 11 0.38 -6.11 3.77
CA GLU A 11 -0.34 -4.84 3.63
C GLU A 11 0.29 -3.73 4.49
N LYS A 12 0.57 -4.01 5.77
CA LYS A 12 1.23 -3.05 6.66
C LYS A 12 2.59 -2.64 6.14
N GLU A 13 3.34 -3.59 5.59
CA GLU A 13 4.69 -3.33 5.09
C GLU A 13 4.66 -2.48 3.81
N ILE A 14 3.72 -2.76 2.90
CA ILE A 14 3.47 -1.93 1.71
C ILE A 14 3.10 -0.49 2.12
N GLN A 15 2.22 -0.32 3.10
CA GLN A 15 1.83 1.01 3.58
C GLN A 15 2.98 1.80 4.19
N LYS A 16 3.89 1.14 4.93
CA LYS A 16 5.10 1.79 5.46
C LYS A 16 6.02 2.28 4.34
N ILE A 17 6.22 1.45 3.31
CA ILE A 17 7.06 1.83 2.18
C ILE A 17 6.46 3.01 1.42
N ASN A 18 5.13 3.03 1.21
CA ASN A 18 4.47 4.17 0.57
C ASN A 18 4.71 5.48 1.33
N LYS A 19 4.49 5.49 2.66
CA LYS A 19 4.77 6.68 3.47
C LYS A 19 6.22 7.15 3.34
N LYS A 20 7.18 6.22 3.23
CA LYS A 20 8.59 6.55 3.04
C LYS A 20 8.85 7.13 1.64
N ILE A 21 8.21 6.59 0.61
CA ILE A 21 8.27 7.11 -0.75
C ILE A 21 7.69 8.53 -0.79
N ASP A 22 6.53 8.76 -0.17
CA ASP A 22 5.86 10.07 -0.14
C ASP A 22 6.75 11.12 0.52
N LEU A 23 7.34 10.80 1.67
CA LEU A 23 8.30 11.69 2.35
C LEU A 23 9.50 12.02 1.45
N LYS A 24 10.05 11.01 0.77
CA LYS A 24 11.17 11.21 -0.15
C LYS A 24 10.79 12.05 -1.38
N ILE A 25 9.58 11.89 -1.90
CA ILE A 25 9.07 12.71 -3.00
C ILE A 25 8.99 14.17 -2.56
N ILE A 26 8.42 14.44 -1.38
CA ILE A 26 8.32 15.80 -0.82
C ILE A 26 9.70 16.42 -0.60
N GLN A 27 10.67 15.64 -0.15
CA GLN A 27 12.05 16.08 0.07
C GLN A 27 12.88 16.20 -1.22
N GLY A 28 12.36 15.75 -2.37
CA GLY A 28 13.11 15.69 -3.62
C GLY A 28 14.21 14.61 -3.62
N GLU A 29 14.15 13.65 -2.71
CA GLU A 29 15.11 12.56 -2.59
C GLU A 29 14.80 11.39 -3.52
N LYS A 30 15.84 10.61 -3.86
CA LYS A 30 15.68 9.38 -4.63
C LYS A 30 14.98 8.31 -3.79
N TYR A 31 13.84 7.82 -4.29
CA TYR A 31 13.04 6.75 -3.70
C TYR A 31 13.09 5.43 -4.50
N MET A 32 14.01 5.31 -5.45
CA MET A 32 14.09 4.16 -6.38
C MET A 32 14.29 2.82 -5.66
N LYS A 33 14.98 2.82 -4.51
CA LYS A 33 15.18 1.62 -3.70
C LYS A 33 13.86 1.15 -3.09
N GLU A 34 13.14 2.06 -2.45
CA GLU A 34 11.83 1.82 -1.85
C GLU A 34 10.79 1.37 -2.89
N ALA A 35 10.80 1.98 -4.09
CA ALA A 35 9.91 1.58 -5.17
C ALA A 35 10.17 0.14 -5.66
N ARG A 36 11.43 -0.30 -5.70
CA ARG A 36 11.78 -1.70 -6.03
C ARG A 36 11.27 -2.67 -4.97
N GLU A 37 11.47 -2.35 -3.70
CA GLU A 37 10.97 -3.15 -2.57
C GLU A 37 9.44 -3.24 -2.59
N HIS A 38 8.76 -2.12 -2.80
CA HIS A 38 7.30 -2.07 -2.96
C HIS A 38 6.82 -3.01 -4.09
N LYS A 39 7.45 -2.95 -5.26
CA LYS A 39 7.13 -3.80 -6.41
C LYS A 39 7.32 -5.30 -6.11
N LEU A 40 8.33 -5.66 -5.32
CA LEU A 40 8.55 -7.05 -4.90
C LEU A 40 7.45 -7.53 -3.95
N LEU A 41 7.02 -6.71 -2.99
CA LEU A 41 5.92 -7.06 -2.08
C LEU A 41 4.60 -7.23 -2.83
N LEU A 42 4.30 -6.35 -3.80
CA LEU A 42 3.12 -6.49 -4.65
C LEU A 42 3.12 -7.80 -5.46
N LYS A 43 4.29 -8.23 -5.97
CA LYS A 43 4.41 -9.54 -6.61
C LYS A 43 4.08 -10.66 -5.62
N LYS A 44 4.63 -10.63 -4.40
CA LYS A 44 4.35 -11.64 -3.36
C LYS A 44 2.86 -11.71 -3.01
N VAL A 45 2.20 -10.57 -2.86
CA VAL A 45 0.75 -10.47 -2.66
C VAL A 45 0.02 -11.13 -3.83
N ARG A 46 0.42 -10.86 -5.08
CA ARG A 46 -0.19 -11.45 -6.28
C ARG A 46 -0.11 -12.97 -6.34
N TYR A 47 1.03 -13.55 -5.98
CA TYR A 47 1.17 -15.01 -5.94
C TYR A 47 0.31 -15.65 -4.85
N HIS A 48 0.10 -14.96 -3.73
CA HIS A 48 -0.64 -15.49 -2.57
C HIS A 48 -2.13 -15.12 -2.57
N THR A 49 -2.61 -14.34 -3.54
CA THR A 49 -3.99 -13.83 -3.59
C THR A 49 -4.74 -14.44 -4.78
N ARG A 50 -5.81 -15.21 -4.53
CA ARG A 50 -6.70 -15.69 -5.62
C ARG A 50 -7.38 -14.49 -6.31
N LYS A 51 -7.63 -14.59 -7.63
CA LYS A 51 -8.14 -13.52 -8.52
C LYS A 51 -9.23 -12.60 -7.91
N GLY A 52 -10.16 -13.10 -7.10
CA GLY A 52 -11.24 -12.29 -6.48
C GLY A 52 -10.83 -11.41 -5.29
N PHE A 53 -9.74 -11.72 -4.58
CA PHE A 53 -9.23 -10.88 -3.49
C PHE A 53 -8.34 -9.74 -3.99
N MET A 54 -7.73 -9.90 -5.16
CA MET A 54 -6.88 -8.89 -5.81
C MET A 54 -7.63 -7.60 -6.08
N ASN A 55 -8.87 -7.68 -6.57
CA ASN A 55 -9.69 -6.48 -6.83
C ASN A 55 -9.97 -5.69 -5.54
N ARG A 56 -10.17 -6.36 -4.40
CA ARG A 56 -10.30 -5.69 -3.10
C ARG A 56 -8.99 -5.04 -2.66
N PHE A 57 -7.87 -5.73 -2.80
CA PHE A 57 -6.56 -5.18 -2.46
C PHE A 57 -6.18 -3.97 -3.31
N VAL A 58 -6.28 -4.07 -4.64
CA VAL A 58 -6.03 -2.94 -5.56
C VAL A 58 -6.99 -1.78 -5.23
N SER A 59 -8.27 -2.05 -4.98
CA SER A 59 -9.20 -0.99 -4.59
C SER A 59 -8.82 -0.30 -3.28
N LEU A 60 -8.20 -1.00 -2.31
CA LEU A 60 -7.78 -0.40 -1.04
C LEU A 60 -6.51 0.45 -1.17
N PHE A 61 -5.60 0.08 -2.08
CA PHE A 61 -4.38 0.84 -2.34
C PHE A 61 -4.61 2.05 -3.27
N PHE A 62 -5.61 2.00 -4.17
CA PHE A 62 -5.91 3.09 -5.10
C PHE A 62 -7.14 3.95 -4.71
N ARG A 63 -8.05 3.49 -3.82
CA ARG A 63 -9.19 4.32 -3.36
C ARG A 63 -8.91 5.14 -2.11
N LYS A 64 -7.90 4.83 -1.31
CA LYS A 64 -7.84 5.40 0.05
C LYS A 64 -7.32 6.84 0.11
N ASP A 65 -6.66 7.32 -0.94
CA ASP A 65 -6.14 8.70 -0.96
C ASP A 65 -7.16 9.73 -1.47
N ILE A 66 -8.35 9.33 -1.95
CA ILE A 66 -9.40 10.26 -2.39
C ILE A 66 -10.43 10.56 -1.27
N LEU A 67 -10.52 9.74 -0.22
CA LEU A 67 -11.56 9.89 0.83
C LEU A 67 -11.03 10.24 2.22
N LYS A 68 -9.75 10.62 2.35
CA LYS A 68 -9.20 11.12 3.62
C LYS A 68 -8.77 12.58 3.54
N GLY A 69 -9.59 13.39 2.87
CA GLY A 69 -9.49 14.84 2.78
C GLY A 69 -10.87 15.49 2.85
N ASN A 70 -11.66 15.18 3.88
CA ASN A 70 -12.70 16.04 4.44
C ASN A 70 -13.50 15.29 5.52
N SER A 71 -13.01 15.30 6.75
CA SER A 71 -13.85 15.04 7.92
C SER A 71 -13.25 15.72 9.16
N SER A 72 -12.97 17.02 9.02
CA SER A 72 -12.76 17.92 10.16
C SER A 72 -12.88 19.37 9.69
N SER A 73 -14.11 19.84 9.45
CA SER A 73 -14.56 21.21 9.76
C SER A 73 -16.01 21.36 9.27
N PHE A 74 -16.85 21.99 10.11
CA PHE A 74 -18.24 22.40 9.86
C PHE A 74 -19.33 21.33 10.02
N ALA A 75 -19.73 21.08 11.27
CA ALA A 75 -21.00 21.54 11.86
C ALA A 75 -21.14 20.95 13.27
#